data_AF-A0A6U0HVW0-F1
#
_entry.id   AF-A0A6U0HVW0-F1
#
_cell.length_a   1.000
_cell.length_b   1.000
_cell.length_c   1.000
_cell.angle_alpha   90.00
_cell.angle_beta   90.00
_cell.angle_gamma   90.00
#
_symmetry.space_group_name_H-M   'P 1'
#
loop_
_entity.id
_entity.type
_entity.pdbx_description
1 polymer ?
#
loop_
_entity_poly.entity_id
_entity_poly.type
_entity_poly.pdbx_seq_one_letter_code
_entity_poly.pdbx_strand_id
1 'polypeptide(L)'
;VWELVRKEVAQRERERGRRQDEEDSPSDEQAQAQAGDEAADGGPTVGPAIWSLLTDWCCLDEDASAGARASLTVVVDTLTTAVSSARGDVGASARWLATLSSLCASLRHRRQRYPDTPMHLSSFDQQLRRLLSSTAASVARTVGVDVLGKPMVAATLLADARVADAAVAQRVHTGPVVQDVVDGLDELHGHLVRANVPALLVREVMTHVLSLLGRQIVNGMMRHAHFCNSGNGFRIKMAISVLDEYVSRHEGLRAALTGLDVASEASTLMVIDKSSLTVDTLLRTVTPSLTHRQVRTLLLNYTPEKDLKELVVPKSLISALEKARAAAERRTHATERLAFDLSVPQVSLAFLAGKTE
;
A
#
# COMPACT_ATOMS: atom_id res chain seq x y z
N VAL A 1 9.73 -20.30 -11.45
CA VAL A 1 8.42 -20.54 -10.79
C VAL A 1 7.51 -21.38 -11.66
N TRP A 2 7.16 -20.94 -12.87
CA TRP A 2 6.36 -21.75 -13.81
C TRP A 2 6.97 -23.13 -14.09
N GLU A 3 8.28 -23.21 -14.36
CA GLU A 3 8.96 -24.51 -14.50
C GLU A 3 8.99 -25.33 -13.20
N LEU A 4 8.99 -24.68 -12.05
CA LEU A 4 9.05 -25.35 -10.75
C LEU A 4 7.68 -25.98 -10.43
N VAL A 5 6.60 -25.23 -10.66
CA VAL A 5 5.22 -25.72 -10.62
C VAL A 5 5.07 -26.86 -11.64
N ARG A 6 5.50 -26.66 -12.90
CA ARG A 6 5.44 -27.69 -13.95
C ARG A 6 6.24 -28.95 -13.59
N LYS A 7 7.41 -28.83 -12.96
CA LYS A 7 8.24 -29.95 -12.48
C LYS A 7 7.59 -30.67 -11.32
N GLU A 8 7.01 -29.95 -10.35
CA GLU A 8 6.33 -30.56 -9.19
C GLU A 8 5.05 -31.30 -9.62
N VAL A 9 4.31 -30.74 -10.58
CA VAL A 9 3.16 -31.41 -11.23
C VAL A 9 3.60 -32.67 -11.96
N ALA A 10 4.62 -32.57 -12.83
CA ALA A 10 5.14 -33.71 -13.57
C ALA A 10 5.73 -34.79 -12.65
N GLN A 11 6.32 -34.42 -11.51
CA GLN A 11 6.86 -35.36 -10.53
C GLN A 11 5.73 -36.15 -9.85
N ARG A 12 4.61 -35.50 -9.50
CA ARG A 12 3.47 -36.18 -8.88
C ARG A 12 2.62 -36.97 -9.86
N GLU A 13 2.56 -36.56 -11.13
CA GLU A 13 2.00 -37.40 -12.21
C GLU A 13 2.81 -38.69 -12.39
N ARG A 14 4.14 -38.63 -12.31
CA ARG A 14 5.01 -39.83 -12.33
C ARG A 14 4.83 -40.71 -11.09
N GLU A 15 4.64 -40.11 -9.92
CA GLU A 15 4.36 -40.86 -8.68
C GLU A 15 2.96 -41.50 -8.69
N ARG A 16 1.99 -40.94 -9.43
CA ARG A 16 0.68 -41.55 -9.68
C ARG A 16 0.72 -42.63 -10.76
N GLY A 17 1.45 -42.40 -11.86
CA GLY A 17 1.72 -43.42 -12.87
C GLY A 17 2.33 -44.65 -12.22
N ARG A 18 3.34 -44.49 -11.36
CA ARG A 18 3.93 -45.59 -10.57
C ARG A 18 2.97 -46.31 -9.63
N ARG A 19 1.89 -45.68 -9.17
CA ARG A 19 0.87 -46.32 -8.32
C ARG A 19 -0.22 -47.01 -9.14
N GLN A 20 -0.42 -46.58 -10.39
CA GLN A 20 -1.31 -47.26 -11.34
C GLN A 20 -0.57 -48.39 -12.08
N ASP A 21 0.74 -48.29 -12.29
CA ASP A 21 1.56 -49.35 -12.91
C ASP A 21 1.82 -50.57 -11.98
N GLU A 22 1.39 -50.53 -10.71
CA GLU A 22 1.30 -51.71 -9.83
C GLU A 22 -0.04 -52.48 -9.98
N GLU A 23 -1.02 -51.92 -10.69
CA GLU A 23 -2.26 -52.59 -11.12
C GLU A 23 -2.39 -52.46 -12.65
N ASP A 24 -1.89 -53.48 -13.34
CA ASP A 24 -1.94 -53.71 -14.78
C ASP A 24 -0.86 -53.04 -15.65
N SER A 25 -0.01 -53.91 -16.23
CA SER A 25 0.70 -53.72 -17.49
C SER A 25 0.05 -54.62 -18.55
N PRO A 26 0.13 -54.35 -19.87
CA PRO A 26 1.25 -53.63 -20.50
C PRO A 26 0.95 -52.70 -21.71
N SER A 27 2.02 -52.00 -22.11
CA SER A 27 2.50 -51.72 -23.48
C SER A 27 2.04 -50.48 -24.28
N ASP A 28 3.00 -49.55 -24.35
CA ASP A 28 3.62 -48.97 -25.56
C ASP A 28 3.11 -47.65 -26.19
N GLU A 29 4.01 -46.67 -26.05
CA GLU A 29 4.62 -45.83 -27.09
C GLU A 29 3.95 -44.54 -27.62
N GLN A 30 4.71 -43.45 -27.36
CA GLN A 30 5.03 -42.32 -28.25
C GLN A 30 3.98 -41.21 -28.43
N ALA A 31 4.32 -40.00 -27.96
CA ALA A 31 4.85 -38.96 -28.83
C ALA A 31 5.24 -37.70 -28.03
N GLN A 32 6.51 -37.33 -28.16
CA GLN A 32 7.10 -36.07 -27.71
C GLN A 32 7.17 -35.09 -28.88
N ALA A 33 7.32 -33.81 -28.53
CA ALA A 33 7.74 -32.67 -29.36
C ALA A 33 6.62 -31.88 -30.05
N GLN A 34 6.42 -30.64 -29.59
CA GLN A 34 6.84 -29.46 -30.34
C GLN A 34 6.83 -28.21 -29.44
N ALA A 35 8.03 -27.72 -29.14
CA ALA A 35 8.26 -26.35 -28.73
C ALA A 35 8.42 -25.52 -30.01
N GLY A 36 7.56 -24.51 -30.16
CA GLY A 36 7.64 -23.48 -31.20
C GLY A 36 7.68 -22.12 -30.52
N ASP A 37 8.82 -21.48 -30.69
CA ASP A 37 9.21 -20.15 -30.22
C ASP A 37 8.50 -19.09 -31.08
N GLU A 38 7.66 -18.23 -30.47
CA GLU A 38 7.26 -16.95 -31.05
C GLU A 38 6.47 -16.07 -30.04
N ALA A 39 6.76 -14.76 -30.10
CA ALA A 39 5.95 -13.61 -29.67
C ALA A 39 6.19 -12.98 -28.27
N ALA A 40 6.99 -11.91 -28.34
CA ALA A 40 6.61 -10.52 -28.02
C ALA A 40 6.20 -10.16 -26.58
N ASP A 41 6.85 -9.10 -26.09
CA ASP A 41 6.67 -8.14 -24.98
C ASP A 41 5.28 -7.95 -24.33
N GLY A 42 4.58 -9.04 -24.10
CA GLY A 42 3.23 -9.16 -23.55
C GLY A 42 3.04 -10.60 -23.11
N GLY A 43 3.95 -11.09 -22.26
CA GLY A 43 3.96 -12.46 -21.81
C GLY A 43 2.59 -12.87 -21.24
N PRO A 44 2.11 -14.10 -21.52
CA PRO A 44 0.84 -14.58 -21.00
C PRO A 44 0.86 -14.41 -19.47
N THR A 45 -0.11 -13.66 -18.95
CA THR A 45 -0.26 -13.48 -17.52
C THR A 45 -0.22 -14.85 -16.87
N VAL A 46 0.75 -15.06 -15.98
CA VAL A 46 0.95 -16.33 -15.27
C VAL A 46 -0.33 -16.76 -14.53
N GLY A 47 -1.22 -15.80 -14.23
CA GLY A 47 -2.54 -16.01 -13.63
C GLY A 47 -3.42 -17.00 -14.40
N PRO A 48 -3.86 -16.71 -15.64
CA PRO A 48 -4.61 -17.64 -16.50
C PRO A 48 -3.98 -19.02 -16.67
N ALA A 49 -2.65 -19.11 -16.77
CA ALA A 49 -1.96 -20.39 -16.92
C ALA A 49 -2.01 -21.22 -15.61
N ILE A 50 -1.74 -20.59 -14.46
CA ILE A 50 -1.95 -21.19 -13.13
C ILE A 50 -3.43 -21.57 -12.96
N TRP A 51 -4.34 -20.71 -13.41
CA TRP A 51 -5.77 -20.94 -13.30
C TRP A 51 -6.25 -22.12 -14.14
N SER A 52 -5.77 -22.28 -15.38
CA SER A 52 -6.08 -23.44 -16.23
C SER A 52 -5.67 -24.74 -15.55
N LEU A 53 -4.47 -24.77 -14.96
CA LEU A 53 -3.99 -25.92 -14.20
C LEU A 53 -4.87 -26.21 -12.98
N LEU A 54 -5.27 -25.17 -12.25
CA LEU A 54 -6.19 -25.31 -11.12
C LEU A 54 -7.60 -25.75 -11.56
N THR A 55 -8.06 -25.33 -12.75
CA THR A 55 -9.37 -25.73 -13.26
C THR A 55 -9.41 -27.19 -13.66
N ASP A 56 -8.38 -27.65 -14.36
CA ASP A 56 -8.24 -29.04 -14.77
C ASP A 56 -8.14 -29.96 -13.54
N TRP A 57 -7.47 -29.50 -12.47
CA TRP A 57 -7.39 -30.23 -11.20
C TRP A 57 -8.69 -30.30 -10.41
N CYS A 58 -9.49 -29.23 -10.37
CA CYS A 58 -10.76 -29.25 -9.64
C CYS A 58 -11.85 -30.06 -10.35
N CYS A 59 -11.65 -30.45 -11.62
CA CYS A 59 -12.56 -31.33 -12.36
C CYS A 59 -12.31 -32.83 -12.07
N LEU A 60 -11.24 -33.17 -11.33
CA LEU A 60 -10.86 -34.54 -10.99
C LEU A 60 -11.39 -34.92 -9.59
N ASP A 61 -12.58 -35.52 -9.57
CA ASP A 61 -13.20 -36.41 -8.56
C ASP A 61 -13.34 -36.00 -7.07
N GLU A 62 -14.41 -36.44 -6.41
CA GLU A 62 -14.79 -36.06 -5.02
C GLU A 62 -13.86 -36.63 -3.94
N ASP A 63 -13.28 -37.81 -4.18
CA ASP A 63 -12.29 -38.46 -3.27
C ASP A 63 -10.91 -37.76 -3.29
N ALA A 64 -10.68 -36.84 -4.24
CA ALA A 64 -9.45 -36.06 -4.35
C ALA A 64 -9.39 -34.85 -3.39
N SER A 65 -10.40 -34.62 -2.54
CA SER A 65 -10.51 -33.39 -1.73
C SER A 65 -9.32 -33.12 -0.79
N ALA A 66 -8.65 -34.17 -0.29
CA ALA A 66 -7.43 -34.05 0.51
C ALA A 66 -6.19 -33.74 -0.35
N GLY A 67 -6.07 -34.39 -1.51
CA GLY A 67 -5.00 -34.14 -2.48
C GLY A 67 -5.08 -32.75 -3.11
N ALA A 68 -6.29 -32.29 -3.42
CA ALA A 68 -6.56 -30.95 -3.92
C ALA A 68 -6.20 -29.87 -2.88
N ARG A 69 -6.56 -30.09 -1.60
CA ARG A 69 -6.16 -29.21 -0.49
C ARG A 69 -4.64 -29.12 -0.34
N ALA A 70 -3.94 -30.26 -0.30
CA ALA A 70 -2.49 -30.28 -0.20
C ALA A 70 -1.82 -29.57 -1.38
N SER A 71 -2.36 -29.72 -2.59
CA SER A 71 -1.84 -29.09 -3.80
C SER A 71 -2.11 -27.58 -3.83
N LEU A 72 -3.29 -27.12 -3.39
CA LEU A 72 -3.58 -25.69 -3.24
C LEU A 72 -2.65 -25.03 -2.21
N THR A 73 -2.37 -25.71 -1.09
CA THR A 73 -1.40 -25.23 -0.10
C THR A 73 -0.01 -25.08 -0.72
N VAL A 74 0.47 -26.08 -1.47
CA VAL A 74 1.77 -26.00 -2.17
C VAL A 74 1.81 -24.83 -3.16
N VAL A 75 0.71 -24.58 -3.89
CA VAL A 75 0.62 -23.42 -4.79
C VAL A 75 0.70 -22.11 -4.01
N VAL A 76 -0.04 -21.96 -2.90
CA VAL A 76 0.05 -20.74 -2.06
C VAL A 76 1.44 -20.56 -1.49
N ASP A 77 2.09 -21.62 -0.99
CA ASP A 77 3.44 -21.54 -0.42
C ASP A 77 4.48 -21.18 -1.48
N THR A 78 4.36 -21.75 -2.68
CA THR A 78 5.21 -21.42 -3.83
C THR A 78 5.02 -19.97 -4.27
N LEU A 79 3.77 -19.52 -4.38
CA LEU A 79 3.44 -18.12 -4.68
C LEU A 79 3.97 -17.19 -3.60
N THR A 80 3.80 -17.54 -2.33
CA THR A 80 4.28 -16.74 -1.19
C THR A 80 5.80 -16.62 -1.21
N THR A 81 6.51 -17.71 -1.50
CA THR A 81 7.97 -17.71 -1.64
C THR A 81 8.42 -16.84 -2.81
N ALA A 82 7.77 -16.98 -3.97
CA ALA A 82 8.11 -16.21 -5.17
C ALA A 82 7.83 -14.71 -5.00
N VAL A 83 6.70 -14.36 -4.40
CA VAL A 83 6.36 -12.97 -4.03
C VAL A 83 7.37 -12.43 -3.02
N SER A 84 7.78 -13.24 -2.05
CA SER A 84 8.77 -12.84 -1.06
C SER A 84 10.14 -12.57 -1.68
N SER A 85 10.55 -13.36 -2.68
CA SER A 85 11.79 -13.09 -3.44
C SER A 85 11.75 -11.84 -4.30
N ALA A 86 10.55 -11.36 -4.67
CA ALA A 86 10.37 -10.14 -5.45
C ALA A 86 10.30 -8.87 -4.57
N ARG A 87 10.33 -9.01 -3.23
CA ARG A 87 10.30 -7.86 -2.32
C ARG A 87 11.52 -6.97 -2.54
N GLY A 88 11.28 -5.68 -2.73
CA GLY A 88 12.31 -4.67 -2.99
C GLY A 88 12.42 -4.27 -4.47
N ASP A 89 11.99 -5.12 -5.40
CA ASP A 89 11.84 -4.76 -6.81
C ASP A 89 10.38 -4.36 -7.07
N VAL A 90 10.15 -3.06 -7.32
CA VAL A 90 8.84 -2.48 -7.57
C VAL A 90 8.21 -3.06 -8.85
N GLY A 91 9.00 -3.23 -9.91
CA GLY A 91 8.53 -3.78 -11.17
C GLY A 91 8.14 -5.25 -11.05
N ALA A 92 8.95 -6.07 -10.38
CA ALA A 92 8.62 -7.46 -10.11
C ALA A 92 7.38 -7.60 -9.21
N SER A 93 7.28 -6.76 -8.18
CA SER A 93 6.13 -6.75 -7.28
C SER A 93 4.84 -6.32 -8.00
N ALA A 94 4.90 -5.34 -8.92
CA ALA A 94 3.77 -4.93 -9.75
C ALA A 94 3.25 -6.08 -10.64
N ARG A 95 4.16 -6.85 -11.26
CA ARG A 95 3.78 -8.05 -12.04
C ARG A 95 3.10 -9.12 -11.17
N TRP A 96 3.58 -9.32 -9.94
CA TRP A 96 2.93 -10.22 -8.99
C TRP A 96 1.55 -9.72 -8.55
N LEU A 97 1.37 -8.40 -8.35
CA LEU A 97 0.06 -7.82 -8.06
C LEU A 97 -0.95 -8.09 -9.18
N ALA A 98 -0.55 -7.88 -10.43
CA ALA A 98 -1.40 -8.16 -11.59
C ALA A 98 -1.78 -9.65 -11.64
N THR A 99 -0.78 -10.53 -11.49
CA THR A 99 -0.98 -11.99 -11.49
C THR A 99 -1.93 -12.46 -10.40
N LEU A 100 -1.72 -12.01 -9.15
CA LEU A 100 -2.56 -12.38 -8.01
C LEU A 100 -3.98 -11.81 -8.15
N SER A 101 -4.12 -10.59 -8.66
CA SER A 101 -5.42 -9.97 -8.90
C SER A 101 -6.24 -10.71 -9.97
N SER A 102 -5.59 -11.13 -11.06
CA SER A 102 -6.19 -11.94 -12.13
C SER A 102 -6.64 -13.31 -11.62
N LEU A 103 -5.82 -13.95 -10.77
CA LEU A 103 -6.17 -15.22 -10.14
C LEU A 103 -7.39 -15.07 -9.20
N CYS A 104 -7.43 -14.01 -8.39
CA CYS A 104 -8.58 -13.70 -7.53
C CYS A 104 -9.86 -13.43 -8.34
N ALA A 105 -9.74 -12.74 -9.47
CA ALA A 105 -10.88 -12.48 -10.37
C ALA A 105 -11.40 -13.78 -11.01
N SER A 106 -10.49 -14.65 -11.46
CA SER A 106 -10.82 -15.95 -12.06
C SER A 106 -11.54 -16.87 -11.08
N LEU A 107 -11.05 -16.93 -9.82
CA LEU A 107 -11.71 -17.64 -8.72
C LEU A 107 -13.13 -17.14 -8.47
N ARG A 108 -13.32 -15.82 -8.44
CA ARG A 108 -14.64 -15.21 -8.22
C ARG A 108 -15.60 -15.53 -9.36
N HIS A 109 -15.17 -15.36 -10.60
CA HIS A 109 -15.99 -15.63 -11.78
C HIS A 109 -16.48 -17.08 -11.77
N ARG A 110 -15.63 -18.04 -11.41
CA ARG A 110 -16.03 -19.45 -11.28
C ARG A 110 -16.99 -19.69 -10.13
N ARG A 111 -16.78 -19.08 -8.96
CA ARG A 111 -17.71 -19.18 -7.84
C ARG A 111 -19.10 -18.61 -8.18
N GLN A 112 -19.16 -17.54 -8.97
CA GLN A 112 -20.42 -17.00 -9.47
C GLN A 112 -21.12 -17.96 -10.44
N ARG A 113 -20.34 -18.65 -11.29
CA ARG A 113 -20.86 -19.60 -12.28
C ARG A 113 -21.25 -20.96 -11.68
N TYR A 114 -20.60 -21.36 -10.59
CA TYR A 114 -20.80 -22.64 -9.90
C TYR A 114 -20.92 -22.39 -8.38
N PRO A 115 -22.10 -21.97 -7.89
CA PRO A 115 -22.29 -21.59 -6.48
C PRO A 115 -22.10 -22.75 -5.50
N ASP A 116 -22.27 -23.99 -5.95
CA ASP A 116 -22.05 -25.23 -5.17
C ASP A 116 -20.56 -25.62 -5.06
N THR A 117 -19.64 -24.68 -5.32
CA THR A 117 -18.20 -24.95 -5.28
C THR A 117 -17.75 -25.36 -3.86
N PRO A 118 -16.86 -26.36 -3.73
CA PRO A 118 -16.50 -26.93 -2.44
C PRO A 118 -15.80 -25.93 -1.50
N MET A 119 -16.03 -26.10 -0.20
CA MET A 119 -15.58 -25.24 0.91
C MET A 119 -14.07 -24.92 0.89
N HIS A 120 -13.24 -25.76 0.28
CA HIS A 120 -11.77 -25.60 0.20
C HIS A 120 -11.32 -24.42 -0.67
N LEU A 121 -12.11 -23.99 -1.65
CA LEU A 121 -11.80 -22.82 -2.48
C LEU A 121 -11.94 -21.50 -1.70
N SER A 122 -12.75 -21.49 -0.63
CA SER A 122 -12.92 -20.29 0.21
C SER A 122 -11.67 -19.98 1.04
N SER A 123 -11.02 -21.01 1.60
CA SER A 123 -9.78 -20.86 2.35
C SER A 123 -8.63 -20.41 1.43
N PHE A 124 -8.56 -20.97 0.22
CA PHE A 124 -7.59 -20.58 -0.80
C PHE A 124 -7.79 -19.13 -1.28
N ASP A 125 -9.04 -18.71 -1.58
CA ASP A 125 -9.35 -17.31 -1.91
C ASP A 125 -8.94 -16.36 -0.77
N GLN A 126 -9.20 -16.72 0.48
CA GLN A 126 -8.77 -15.92 1.63
C GLN A 126 -7.25 -15.80 1.72
N GLN A 127 -6.51 -16.90 1.50
CA GLN A 127 -5.04 -16.88 1.51
C GLN A 127 -4.47 -16.03 0.36
N LEU A 128 -5.02 -16.16 -0.85
CA LEU A 128 -4.62 -15.34 -1.99
C LEU A 128 -4.90 -13.85 -1.78
N ARG A 129 -6.06 -13.50 -1.21
CA ARG A 129 -6.38 -12.11 -0.84
C ARG A 129 -5.42 -11.56 0.20
N ARG A 130 -5.05 -12.35 1.22
CA ARG A 130 -4.03 -11.96 2.21
C ARG A 130 -2.68 -11.73 1.53
N LEU A 131 -2.28 -12.62 0.62
CA LEU A 131 -1.03 -12.49 -0.13
C LEU A 131 -1.04 -11.23 -1.00
N LEU A 132 -2.12 -10.98 -1.76
CA LEU A 132 -2.32 -9.77 -2.56
C LEU A 132 -2.23 -8.50 -1.72
N SER A 133 -2.97 -8.43 -0.61
CA SER A 133 -2.95 -7.28 0.30
C SER A 133 -1.56 -7.06 0.91
N SER A 134 -0.88 -8.13 1.33
CA SER A 134 0.48 -8.05 1.86
C SER A 134 1.52 -7.59 0.82
N THR A 135 1.34 -7.99 -0.44
CA THR A 135 2.20 -7.59 -1.56
C THR A 135 1.99 -6.11 -1.85
N ALA A 136 0.74 -5.67 -1.94
CA ALA A 136 0.40 -4.27 -2.20
C ALA A 136 0.90 -3.36 -1.07
N ALA A 137 0.76 -3.80 0.18
CA ALA A 137 1.31 -3.12 1.33
C ALA A 137 2.86 -3.09 1.33
N SER A 138 3.51 -4.13 0.82
CA SER A 138 4.97 -4.16 0.66
C SER A 138 5.43 -3.14 -0.37
N VAL A 139 4.78 -3.07 -1.54
CA VAL A 139 5.09 -2.09 -2.59
C VAL A 139 4.92 -0.66 -2.05
N ALA A 140 3.78 -0.39 -1.41
CA ALA A 140 3.51 0.91 -0.84
C ALA A 140 4.55 1.31 0.23
N ARG A 141 5.02 0.36 1.05
CA ARG A 141 6.10 0.62 2.02
C ARG A 141 7.42 0.94 1.37
N THR A 142 7.89 0.08 0.47
CA THR A 142 9.19 0.27 -0.19
C THR A 142 9.23 1.63 -0.87
N VAL A 143 8.18 1.98 -1.62
CA VAL A 143 8.15 3.28 -2.31
C VAL A 143 7.89 4.43 -1.34
N GLY A 144 6.84 4.36 -0.53
CA GLY A 144 6.43 5.47 0.34
C GLY A 144 7.38 5.75 1.50
N VAL A 145 8.09 4.74 2.02
CA VAL A 145 9.02 4.91 3.15
C VAL A 145 10.46 5.06 2.70
N ASP A 146 10.94 4.14 1.87
CA ASP A 146 12.37 4.02 1.60
C ASP A 146 12.82 4.89 0.44
N VAL A 147 11.95 5.09 -0.56
CA VAL A 147 12.25 5.87 -1.77
C VAL A 147 11.78 7.32 -1.64
N LEU A 148 10.51 7.54 -1.33
CA LEU A 148 9.88 8.88 -1.39
C LEU A 148 9.80 9.60 -0.05
N GLY A 149 9.80 8.85 1.06
CA GLY A 149 9.58 9.40 2.39
C GLY A 149 10.71 10.32 2.87
N LYS A 150 11.96 9.86 2.73
CA LYS A 150 13.16 10.65 3.07
C LYS A 150 13.27 11.96 2.27
N PRO A 151 13.16 11.95 0.92
CA PRO A 151 13.19 13.19 0.15
C PRO A 151 11.98 14.09 0.45
N MET A 152 10.77 13.55 0.68
CA MET A 152 9.63 14.38 1.06
C MET A 152 9.85 15.12 2.38
N VAL A 153 10.32 14.42 3.41
CA VAL A 153 10.64 15.04 4.71
C VAL A 153 11.77 16.07 4.55
N ALA A 154 12.77 15.78 3.72
CA ALA A 154 13.83 16.73 3.44
C ALA A 154 13.34 17.98 2.67
N ALA A 155 12.50 17.79 1.65
CA ALA A 155 11.91 18.84 0.84
C ALA A 155 11.04 19.79 1.66
N THR A 156 10.22 19.22 2.54
CA THR A 156 9.18 19.96 3.27
C THR A 156 9.68 20.55 4.58
N LEU A 157 10.60 19.86 5.27
CA LEU A 157 11.01 20.24 6.63
C LEU A 157 12.46 20.73 6.70
N LEU A 158 13.39 20.18 5.92
CA LEU A 158 14.82 20.51 6.01
C LEU A 158 15.26 21.67 5.10
N ALA A 159 14.37 22.21 4.27
CA ALA A 159 14.71 23.25 3.30
C ALA A 159 15.22 24.59 3.91
N ASP A 160 14.95 24.86 5.20
CA ASP A 160 15.45 26.06 5.92
C ASP A 160 16.26 25.76 7.18
N ALA A 161 16.79 24.55 7.35
CA ALA A 161 17.71 24.30 8.46
C ALA A 161 19.03 25.06 8.24
N ARG A 162 19.06 26.36 8.57
CA ARG A 162 20.29 27.13 8.67
C ARG A 162 21.19 26.41 9.68
N VAL A 163 22.41 26.07 9.22
CA VAL A 163 23.56 25.44 9.91
C VAL A 163 23.56 23.90 9.80
N ALA A 164 24.40 23.25 8.97
CA ALA A 164 25.86 23.34 9.05
C ALA A 164 26.68 23.11 7.75
N ASP A 165 26.09 22.93 6.56
CA ASP A 165 26.89 22.70 5.34
C ASP A 165 26.48 23.61 4.18
N ALA A 166 27.29 24.63 3.93
CA ALA A 166 27.05 25.68 2.92
C ALA A 166 27.00 25.15 1.48
N ALA A 167 27.42 23.91 1.24
CA ALA A 167 27.35 23.26 -0.07
C ALA A 167 25.95 22.73 -0.43
N VAL A 168 25.08 22.46 0.57
CA VAL A 168 23.73 21.92 0.34
C VAL A 168 22.69 23.05 0.19
N ALA A 169 22.89 24.16 0.90
CA ALA A 169 21.98 25.31 0.90
C ALA A 169 21.82 25.99 -0.46
N GLN A 170 22.80 25.90 -1.37
CA GLN A 170 22.70 26.47 -2.72
C GLN A 170 21.78 25.68 -3.67
N ARG A 171 21.26 24.50 -3.26
CA ARG A 171 20.40 23.65 -4.11
C ARG A 171 18.96 23.53 -3.64
N VAL A 172 18.62 24.03 -2.45
CA VAL A 172 17.27 23.84 -1.90
C VAL A 172 16.38 25.03 -2.25
N HIS A 173 15.96 25.08 -3.52
CA HIS A 173 14.60 25.53 -3.79
C HIS A 173 13.69 24.38 -3.32
N THR A 174 12.48 24.65 -2.84
CA THR A 174 11.51 23.57 -2.53
C THR A 174 11.05 22.82 -3.80
N GLY A 175 11.31 23.39 -4.98
CA GLY A 175 10.95 22.84 -6.30
C GLY A 175 11.62 21.51 -6.69
N PRO A 176 12.96 21.34 -6.62
CA PRO A 176 13.63 20.14 -7.11
C PRO A 176 13.31 18.89 -6.30
N VAL A 177 13.16 19.00 -4.98
CA VAL A 177 13.01 17.81 -4.11
C VAL A 177 11.56 17.30 -4.06
N VAL A 178 10.56 18.17 -4.24
CA VAL A 178 9.17 17.72 -4.43
C VAL A 178 9.00 17.11 -5.83
N GLN A 179 9.72 17.61 -6.84
CA GLN A 179 9.73 17.02 -8.17
C GLN A 179 10.30 15.59 -8.15
N ASP A 180 11.36 15.32 -7.40
CA ASP A 180 11.87 13.95 -7.22
C ASP A 180 10.80 13.00 -6.65
N VAL A 181 9.94 13.50 -5.77
CA VAL A 181 8.81 12.71 -5.25
C VAL A 181 7.77 12.46 -6.34
N VAL A 182 7.44 13.48 -7.14
CA VAL A 182 6.51 13.35 -8.27
C VAL A 182 7.04 12.35 -9.29
N ASP A 183 8.33 12.44 -9.66
CA ASP A 183 8.97 11.54 -10.62
C ASP A 183 8.92 10.08 -10.13
N GLY A 184 9.19 9.86 -8.83
CA GLY A 184 9.09 8.52 -8.26
C GLY A 184 7.64 7.99 -8.12
N LEU A 185 6.65 8.89 -7.95
CA LEU A 185 5.24 8.51 -8.05
C LEU A 185 4.84 8.14 -9.48
N ASP A 186 5.36 8.87 -10.48
CA ASP A 186 5.15 8.58 -11.90
C ASP A 186 5.78 7.25 -12.29
N GLU A 187 7.00 6.96 -11.81
CA GLU A 187 7.67 5.68 -12.04
C GLU A 187 6.86 4.51 -11.45
N LEU A 188 6.40 4.63 -10.20
CA LEU A 188 5.53 3.62 -9.58
C LEU A 188 4.24 3.43 -10.38
N HIS A 189 3.55 4.52 -10.72
CA HIS A 189 2.31 4.47 -11.50
C HIS A 189 2.55 3.78 -12.84
N GLY A 190 3.63 4.15 -13.55
CA GLY A 190 4.05 3.54 -14.80
C GLY A 190 4.37 2.05 -14.68
N HIS A 191 4.97 1.59 -13.56
CA HIS A 191 5.18 0.17 -13.31
C HIS A 191 3.86 -0.59 -13.10
N LEU A 192 2.93 -0.02 -12.34
CA LEU A 192 1.63 -0.64 -12.06
C LEU A 192 0.78 -0.74 -13.33
N VAL A 193 0.73 0.33 -14.13
CA VAL A 193 -0.02 0.37 -15.38
C VAL A 193 0.58 -0.58 -16.42
N ARG A 194 1.90 -0.56 -16.64
CA ARG A 194 2.57 -1.49 -17.57
C ARG A 194 2.41 -2.96 -17.19
N ALA A 195 2.31 -3.25 -15.89
CA ALA A 195 2.06 -4.60 -15.41
C ALA A 195 0.59 -5.03 -15.54
N ASN A 196 -0.31 -4.17 -16.05
CA ASN A 196 -1.75 -4.40 -16.12
C ASN A 196 -2.41 -4.64 -14.74
N VAL A 197 -1.96 -3.92 -13.72
CA VAL A 197 -2.61 -3.94 -12.40
C VAL A 197 -3.99 -3.27 -12.50
N PRO A 198 -5.07 -3.85 -11.94
CA PRO A 198 -6.40 -3.25 -12.02
C PRO A 198 -6.43 -1.83 -11.44
N ALA A 199 -7.09 -0.90 -12.13
CA ALA A 199 -7.10 0.54 -11.77
C ALA A 199 -7.52 0.82 -10.31
N LEU A 200 -8.48 0.07 -9.78
CA LEU A 200 -8.87 0.18 -8.36
C LEU A 200 -7.73 -0.21 -7.41
N LEU A 201 -6.95 -1.25 -7.74
CA LEU A 201 -5.80 -1.65 -6.95
C LEU A 201 -4.65 -0.65 -7.08
N VAL A 202 -4.44 -0.08 -8.28
CA VAL A 202 -3.49 1.02 -8.49
C VAL A 202 -3.84 2.19 -7.58
N ARG A 203 -5.10 2.63 -7.61
CA ARG A 203 -5.60 3.69 -6.75
C ARG A 203 -5.34 3.40 -5.28
N GLU A 204 -5.69 2.22 -4.80
CA GLU A 204 -5.43 1.83 -3.41
C GLU A 204 -3.94 1.89 -3.07
N VAL A 205 -3.05 1.34 -3.90
CA VAL A 205 -1.59 1.40 -3.66
C VAL A 205 -1.12 2.85 -3.58
N MET A 206 -1.57 3.70 -4.50
CA MET A 206 -1.25 5.14 -4.50
C MET A 206 -1.77 5.84 -3.23
N THR A 207 -3.00 5.57 -2.80
CA THR A 207 -3.56 6.09 -1.54
C THR A 207 -2.67 5.71 -0.35
N HIS A 208 -2.19 4.47 -0.29
CA HIS A 208 -1.33 4.01 0.80
C HIS A 208 0.05 4.69 0.77
N VAL A 209 0.64 4.87 -0.41
CA VAL A 209 1.90 5.61 -0.57
C VAL A 209 1.74 7.06 -0.10
N LEU A 210 0.70 7.75 -0.56
CA LEU A 210 0.40 9.12 -0.13
C LEU A 210 0.13 9.19 1.38
N SER A 211 -0.55 8.19 1.95
CA SER A 211 -0.74 8.09 3.41
C SER A 211 0.56 7.96 4.18
N LEU A 212 1.50 7.14 3.69
CA LEU A 212 2.81 7.04 4.32
C LEU A 212 3.58 8.36 4.26
N LEU A 213 3.55 9.05 3.12
CA LEU A 213 4.16 10.38 2.98
C LEU A 213 3.58 11.38 3.98
N GLY A 214 2.24 11.47 4.04
CA GLY A 214 1.56 12.36 4.99
C GLY A 214 1.93 12.05 6.44
N ARG A 215 1.90 10.77 6.84
CA ARG A 215 2.31 10.32 8.18
C ARG A 215 3.76 10.63 8.49
N GLN A 216 4.66 10.50 7.52
CA GLN A 216 6.08 10.81 7.72
C GLN A 216 6.33 12.29 7.96
N ILE A 217 5.67 13.18 7.22
CA ILE A 217 5.74 14.62 7.43
C ILE A 217 5.32 14.94 8.87
N VAL A 218 4.14 14.46 9.29
CA VAL A 218 3.62 14.73 10.64
C VAL A 218 4.51 14.11 11.72
N ASN A 219 5.00 12.88 11.52
CA ASN A 219 5.97 12.26 12.42
C ASN A 219 7.29 13.05 12.51
N GLY A 220 7.73 13.71 11.42
CA GLY A 220 8.86 14.63 11.42
C GLY A 220 8.59 15.85 12.31
N MET A 221 7.45 16.52 12.11
CA MET A 221 7.02 17.67 12.90
C MET A 221 6.90 17.36 14.40
N MET A 222 6.31 16.20 14.75
CA MET A 222 6.16 15.80 16.15
C MET A 222 7.49 15.49 16.85
N ARG A 223 8.50 15.03 16.10
CA ARG A 223 9.84 14.72 16.64
C ARG A 223 10.73 15.96 16.78
N HIS A 224 10.46 17.00 16.00
CA HIS A 224 11.37 18.12 15.84
C HIS A 224 10.60 19.45 15.91
N ALA A 225 10.65 20.10 17.08
CA ALA A 225 9.88 21.33 17.32
C ALA A 225 10.21 22.47 16.34
N HIS A 226 11.44 22.54 15.83
CA HIS A 226 11.85 23.53 14.84
C HIS A 226 11.12 23.42 13.49
N PHE A 227 10.41 22.31 13.23
CA PHE A 227 9.55 22.15 12.05
C PHE A 227 8.10 22.61 12.28
N CYS A 228 7.70 22.88 13.51
CA CYS A 228 6.35 23.34 13.84
C CYS A 228 6.32 24.87 13.85
N ASN A 229 6.21 25.49 12.68
CA ASN A 229 6.00 26.92 12.51
C ASN A 229 5.12 27.17 11.28
N SER A 230 4.64 28.40 11.11
CA SER A 230 3.77 28.76 10.00
C SER A 230 4.46 28.63 8.64
N GLY A 231 5.75 29.00 8.52
CA GLY A 231 6.50 28.94 7.27
C GLY A 231 6.61 27.51 6.74
N ASN A 232 6.96 26.56 7.61
CA ASN A 232 6.93 25.14 7.28
C ASN A 232 5.50 24.63 7.04
N GLY A 233 4.51 25.16 7.75
CA GLY A 233 3.09 24.92 7.45
C GLY A 233 2.73 25.30 6.01
N PHE A 234 3.10 26.50 5.56
CA PHE A 234 2.90 26.93 4.17
C PHE A 234 3.68 26.08 3.17
N ARG A 235 4.93 25.71 3.47
CA ARG A 235 5.75 24.84 2.61
C ARG A 235 5.11 23.47 2.41
N ILE A 236 4.59 22.85 3.48
CA ILE A 236 3.86 21.58 3.39
C ILE A 236 2.61 21.76 2.53
N LYS A 237 1.83 22.85 2.71
CA LYS A 237 0.64 23.12 1.88
C LYS A 237 0.99 23.29 0.39
N MET A 238 2.12 23.95 0.08
CA MET A 238 2.61 24.07 -1.30
C MET A 238 3.00 22.71 -1.87
N ALA A 239 3.74 21.88 -1.12
CA ALA A 239 4.10 20.53 -1.55
C ALA A 239 2.86 19.66 -1.79
N ILE A 240 1.86 19.72 -0.90
CA ILE A 240 0.57 19.02 -1.09
C ILE A 240 -0.14 19.50 -2.35
N SER A 241 -0.08 20.80 -2.67
CA SER A 241 -0.71 21.36 -3.87
C SER A 241 -0.06 20.82 -5.16
N VAL A 242 1.27 20.64 -5.16
CA VAL A 242 1.98 20.00 -6.29
C VAL A 242 1.55 18.54 -6.44
N LEU A 243 1.38 17.81 -5.34
CA LEU A 243 0.89 16.43 -5.36
C LEU A 243 -0.58 16.33 -5.81
N ASP A 244 -1.42 17.30 -5.44
CA ASP A 244 -2.80 17.40 -5.91
C ASP A 244 -2.85 17.63 -7.42
N GLU A 245 -2.04 18.54 -7.94
CA GLU A 245 -1.90 18.77 -9.37
C GLU A 245 -1.45 17.50 -10.10
N TYR A 246 -0.43 16.82 -9.57
CA TYR A 246 0.04 15.53 -10.10
C TYR A 246 -1.07 14.49 -10.16
N VAL A 247 -1.75 14.22 -9.05
CA VAL A 247 -2.82 13.22 -8.97
C VAL A 247 -3.99 13.59 -9.89
N SER A 248 -4.30 14.88 -10.02
CA SER A 248 -5.37 15.36 -10.88
C SER A 248 -5.12 15.16 -12.37
N ARG A 249 -3.87 14.93 -12.80
CA ARG A 249 -3.53 14.57 -14.19
C ARG A 249 -3.83 13.10 -14.52
N HIS A 250 -3.99 12.24 -13.51
CA HIS A 250 -4.19 10.81 -13.68
C HIS A 250 -5.63 10.42 -13.32
N GLU A 251 -6.41 10.03 -14.34
CA GLU A 251 -7.81 9.65 -14.17
C GLU A 251 -7.96 8.51 -13.16
N GLY A 252 -8.91 8.63 -12.23
CA GLY A 252 -9.18 7.62 -11.21
C GLY A 252 -8.26 7.68 -9.97
N LEU A 253 -7.21 8.51 -9.95
CA LEU A 253 -6.34 8.65 -8.77
C LEU A 253 -6.80 9.74 -7.79
N ARG A 254 -7.76 10.60 -8.14
CA ARG A 254 -8.22 11.72 -7.27
C ARG A 254 -8.57 11.32 -5.84
N ALA A 255 -9.17 10.14 -5.64
CA ALA A 255 -9.50 9.65 -4.29
C ALA A 255 -8.27 9.33 -3.42
N ALA A 256 -7.10 9.12 -4.03
CA ALA A 256 -5.85 8.83 -3.33
C ALA A 256 -5.34 10.02 -2.50
N LEU A 257 -5.79 11.24 -2.80
CA LEU A 257 -5.41 12.45 -2.06
C LEU A 257 -5.83 12.43 -0.59
N THR A 258 -6.86 11.65 -0.26
CA THR A 258 -7.26 11.38 1.15
C THR A 258 -6.11 10.78 1.97
N GLY A 259 -5.11 10.16 1.33
CA GLY A 259 -3.88 9.74 1.99
C GLY A 259 -3.13 10.91 2.66
N LEU A 260 -3.21 12.12 2.11
CA LEU A 260 -2.50 13.30 2.60
C LEU A 260 -3.24 14.06 3.70
N ASP A 261 -4.46 13.65 4.08
CA ASP A 261 -5.34 14.40 5.00
C ASP A 261 -4.64 14.77 6.31
N VAL A 262 -3.92 13.82 6.93
CA VAL A 262 -3.20 14.08 8.19
C VAL A 262 -2.13 15.17 8.07
N ALA A 263 -1.44 15.27 6.92
CA ALA A 263 -0.45 16.31 6.68
C ALA A 263 -1.11 17.65 6.28
N SER A 264 -2.22 17.59 5.56
CA SER A 264 -3.05 18.77 5.23
C SER A 264 -3.61 19.42 6.50
N GLU A 265 -4.15 18.62 7.41
CA GLU A 265 -4.66 19.05 8.71
C GLU A 265 -3.54 19.62 9.59
N ALA A 266 -2.42 18.91 9.72
CA ALA A 266 -1.29 19.36 10.53
C ALA A 266 -0.69 20.67 10.02
N SER A 267 -0.52 20.82 8.71
CA SER A 267 -0.02 22.06 8.10
C SER A 267 -1.03 23.21 8.23
N THR A 268 -2.32 22.92 8.09
CA THR A 268 -3.40 23.90 8.35
C THR A 268 -3.36 24.39 9.80
N LEU A 269 -3.20 23.47 10.77
CA LEU A 269 -3.05 23.82 12.18
C LEU A 269 -1.88 24.77 12.44
N MET A 270 -0.77 24.63 11.71
CA MET A 270 0.38 25.52 11.86
C MET A 270 0.09 26.94 11.34
N VAL A 271 -0.74 27.08 10.31
CA VAL A 271 -0.96 28.36 9.58
C VAL A 271 -2.14 29.16 10.13
N ILE A 272 -3.17 28.52 10.67
CA ILE A 272 -4.35 29.24 11.19
C ILE A 272 -4.03 30.03 12.46
N ASP A 273 -4.84 31.07 12.70
CA ASP A 273 -4.85 31.80 13.96
C ASP A 273 -5.37 30.91 15.09
N LYS A 274 -4.53 30.68 16.09
CA LYS A 274 -4.80 29.78 17.22
C LYS A 274 -5.54 30.49 18.35
N SER A 275 -5.64 31.83 18.31
CA SER A 275 -6.26 32.64 19.37
C SER A 275 -7.78 32.50 19.42
N SER A 276 -8.41 32.26 18.26
CA SER A 276 -9.86 32.14 18.12
C SER A 276 -10.36 30.69 18.13
N LEU A 277 -9.46 29.71 18.27
CA LEU A 277 -9.84 28.30 18.20
C LEU A 277 -10.44 27.81 19.51
N THR A 278 -11.58 27.13 19.39
CA THR A 278 -12.11 26.28 20.46
C THR A 278 -11.62 24.85 20.26
N VAL A 279 -11.60 24.04 21.33
CA VAL A 279 -11.21 22.63 21.25
C VAL A 279 -12.15 21.83 20.33
N ASP A 280 -13.44 22.16 20.32
CA ASP A 280 -14.41 21.47 19.47
C ASP A 280 -14.17 21.76 17.98
N THR A 281 -13.99 23.04 17.62
CA THR A 281 -13.62 23.44 16.26
C THR A 281 -12.29 22.81 15.83
N LEU A 282 -11.30 22.84 16.72
CA LEU A 282 -9.98 22.26 16.47
C LEU A 282 -10.09 20.77 16.14
N LEU A 283 -10.73 19.98 17.00
CA LEU A 283 -10.75 18.52 16.86
C LEU A 283 -11.74 18.01 15.81
N ARG A 284 -12.87 18.70 15.58
CA ARG A 284 -13.89 18.23 14.64
C ARG A 284 -13.74 18.77 13.24
N THR A 285 -13.19 19.98 13.11
CA THR A 285 -13.16 20.71 11.83
C THR A 285 -11.75 20.86 11.29
N VAL A 286 -10.79 21.25 12.14
CA VAL A 286 -9.43 21.54 11.69
C VAL A 286 -8.58 20.28 11.58
N THR A 287 -8.70 19.37 12.56
CA THR A 287 -7.87 18.17 12.65
C THR A 287 -8.67 16.89 12.95
N PRO A 288 -9.69 16.56 12.14
CA PRO A 288 -10.53 15.38 12.39
C PRO A 288 -9.78 14.04 12.30
N SER A 289 -8.66 13.98 11.57
CA SER A 289 -7.87 12.76 11.38
C SER A 289 -6.71 12.63 12.36
N LEU A 290 -6.46 13.64 13.21
CA LEU A 290 -5.41 13.62 14.22
C LEU A 290 -5.96 13.25 15.61
N THR A 291 -5.18 12.50 16.39
CA THR A 291 -5.54 12.20 17.78
C THR A 291 -5.36 13.42 18.69
N HIS A 292 -6.05 13.45 19.83
CA HIS A 292 -5.91 14.54 20.81
C HIS A 292 -4.43 14.71 21.23
N ARG A 293 -3.75 13.58 21.41
CA ARG A 293 -2.32 13.55 21.75
C ARG A 293 -1.43 14.15 20.65
N GLN A 294 -1.72 13.86 19.38
CA GLN A 294 -0.98 14.41 18.24
C GLN A 294 -1.17 15.92 18.11
N VAL A 295 -2.42 16.38 18.16
CA VAL A 295 -2.77 17.81 18.09
C VAL A 295 -2.07 18.59 19.21
N ARG A 296 -2.09 18.05 20.43
CA ARG A 296 -1.41 18.65 21.57
C ARG A 296 0.09 18.77 21.35
N THR A 297 0.75 17.70 20.89
CA THR A 297 2.19 17.72 20.66
C THR A 297 2.56 18.72 19.57
N LEU A 298 1.81 18.78 18.47
CA LEU A 298 2.03 19.77 17.41
C LEU A 298 1.91 21.20 17.94
N LEU A 299 0.89 21.48 18.77
CA LEU A 299 0.70 22.79 19.39
C LEU A 299 1.80 23.15 20.41
N LEU A 300 2.27 22.20 21.20
CA LEU A 300 3.37 22.42 22.15
C LEU A 300 4.72 22.63 21.47
N ASN A 301 4.91 21.98 20.32
CA ASN A 301 6.09 22.15 19.49
C ASN A 301 6.05 23.45 18.68
N TYR A 302 4.89 24.11 18.56
CA TYR A 302 4.74 25.29 17.72
C TYR A 302 5.63 26.44 18.21
N THR A 303 6.47 26.93 17.30
CA THR A 303 7.37 28.05 17.50
C THR A 303 6.96 29.20 16.58
N PRO A 304 6.44 30.32 17.10
CA PRO A 304 6.08 31.47 16.27
C PRO A 304 7.34 32.08 15.65
N GLU A 305 7.26 32.42 14.37
CA GLU A 305 8.36 33.10 13.68
C GLU A 305 8.46 34.55 14.17
N LYS A 306 9.67 34.97 14.57
CA LYS A 306 9.91 36.28 15.23
C LYS A 306 9.48 37.49 14.40
N ASP A 307 9.50 37.34 13.08
CA ASP A 307 9.25 38.42 12.12
C ASP A 307 7.78 38.49 11.68
N LEU A 308 6.99 37.45 12.01
CA LEU A 308 5.56 37.41 11.78
C LEU A 308 4.86 37.74 13.10
N LYS A 309 3.79 38.54 13.07
CA LYS A 309 2.94 38.83 14.25
C LYS A 309 2.10 37.59 14.63
N GLU A 310 2.76 36.44 14.79
CA GLU A 310 2.13 35.19 15.09
C GLU A 310 1.77 35.09 16.56
N LEU A 311 0.50 34.80 16.80
CA LEU A 311 -0.04 34.66 18.14
C LEU A 311 0.42 33.33 18.73
N VAL A 312 1.06 33.43 19.89
CA VAL A 312 1.45 32.29 20.73
C VAL A 312 0.22 31.43 21.01
N VAL A 313 0.40 30.11 21.01
CA VAL A 313 -0.70 29.17 21.33
C VAL A 313 -1.30 29.52 22.70
N PRO A 314 -2.62 29.78 22.80
CA PRO A 314 -3.24 30.12 24.07
C PRO A 314 -3.10 28.97 25.08
N LYS A 315 -2.62 29.28 26.30
CA LYS A 315 -2.54 28.28 27.40
C LYS A 315 -3.92 27.69 27.74
N SER A 316 -4.98 28.49 27.60
CA SER A 316 -6.36 28.06 27.77
C SER A 316 -6.72 26.92 26.80
N LEU A 317 -6.34 27.03 25.53
CA LEU A 317 -6.56 26.01 24.51
C LEU A 317 -5.85 24.69 24.87
N ILE A 318 -4.56 24.76 25.26
CA ILE A 318 -3.80 23.58 25.69
C ILE A 318 -4.46 22.90 26.90
N SER A 319 -4.88 23.69 27.90
CA SER A 319 -5.53 23.17 29.11
C SER A 319 -6.88 22.51 28.81
N ALA A 320 -7.63 23.05 27.85
CA ALA A 320 -8.92 22.51 27.44
C ALA A 320 -8.74 21.22 26.61
N LEU A 321 -7.69 21.15 25.78
CA LEU A 321 -7.33 19.96 25.03
C LEU A 321 -6.91 18.80 25.94
N GLU A 322 -6.18 19.08 27.03
CA GLU A 322 -5.85 18.07 28.05
C GLU A 322 -7.09 17.51 28.75
N LYS A 323 -8.06 18.36 29.07
CA LYS A 323 -9.34 17.91 29.64
C LYS A 323 -10.11 17.03 28.66
N ALA A 324 -10.17 17.43 27.39
CA ALA A 324 -10.81 16.64 26.33
C ALA A 324 -10.14 15.27 26.14
N ARG A 325 -8.80 15.25 26.13
CA ARG A 325 -8.02 14.02 26.06
C ARG A 325 -8.28 13.10 27.25
N ALA A 326 -8.22 13.62 28.48
CA ALA A 326 -8.48 12.83 29.67
C ALA A 326 -9.91 12.27 29.67
N ALA A 327 -10.88 13.01 29.14
CA ALA A 327 -12.25 12.52 28.96
C ALA A 327 -12.33 11.42 27.88
N ALA A 328 -11.56 11.54 26.78
CA ALA A 328 -11.50 10.54 25.73
C ALA A 328 -10.84 9.22 26.20
N GLU A 329 -9.69 9.30 26.88
CA GLU A 329 -8.97 8.13 27.42
C GLU A 329 -9.84 7.34 28.43
N ARG A 330 -10.65 8.04 29.23
CA ARG A 330 -11.62 7.40 30.15
C ARG A 330 -12.74 6.65 29.41
N ARG A 331 -13.12 7.08 28.21
CA ARG A 331 -14.19 6.45 27.43
C ARG A 331 -13.71 5.22 26.65
N THR A 332 -12.48 5.26 26.15
CA THR A 332 -11.97 4.23 25.25
C THR A 332 -11.06 3.22 25.92
N HIS A 333 -10.59 3.47 27.16
CA HIS A 333 -9.57 2.68 27.87
C HIS A 333 -8.28 2.45 27.05
N ALA A 334 -8.09 3.20 25.96
CA ALA A 334 -7.01 3.02 25.01
C ALA A 334 -6.08 4.23 25.05
N THR A 335 -4.79 3.98 25.25
CA THR A 335 -3.77 5.02 25.16
C THR A 335 -3.56 5.42 23.71
N GLU A 336 -3.89 6.66 23.35
CA GLU A 336 -3.63 7.19 22.01
C GLU A 336 -2.11 7.14 21.71
N ARG A 337 -1.75 6.56 20.55
CA ARG A 337 -0.37 6.56 20.06
C ARG A 337 0.03 7.97 19.65
N LEU A 338 1.27 8.35 19.99
CA LEU A 338 1.81 9.67 19.64
C LEU A 338 2.23 9.72 18.16
N ALA A 339 3.09 8.80 17.74
CA ALA A 339 3.51 8.70 16.34
C ALA A 339 2.54 7.85 15.53
N PHE A 340 2.37 8.20 14.25
CA PHE A 340 1.73 7.31 13.30
C PHE A 340 2.59 6.07 13.11
N ASP A 341 1.93 4.92 13.12
CA ASP A 341 2.55 3.68 12.68
C ASP A 341 2.77 3.75 11.16
N LEU A 342 4.02 3.54 10.75
CA LEU A 342 4.43 3.45 9.35
C LEU A 342 4.31 2.01 8.82
N SER A 343 3.83 1.07 9.65
CA SER A 343 3.29 -0.18 9.13
C SER A 343 2.12 0.14 8.20
N VAL A 344 2.17 -0.41 6.98
CA VAL A 344 1.10 -0.18 6.01
C VAL A 344 -0.11 -1.01 6.42
N PRO A 345 -1.28 -0.38 6.65
CA PRO A 345 -2.50 -1.13 6.89
C PRO A 345 -2.80 -2.03 5.68
N GLN A 346 -3.56 -3.10 5.91
CA GLN A 346 -3.96 -3.98 4.81
C GLN A 346 -4.71 -3.18 3.74
N VAL A 347 -4.23 -3.25 2.50
CA VAL A 347 -4.94 -2.70 1.34
C VAL A 347 -6.35 -3.28 1.31
N SER A 348 -7.35 -2.40 1.25
CA SER A 348 -8.75 -2.79 1.22
C SER A 348 -9.06 -3.48 -0.10
N LEU A 349 -9.32 -4.79 -0.02
CA LEU A 349 -9.74 -5.59 -1.16
C LEU A 349 -11.27 -5.64 -1.27
N ALA A 350 -11.98 -4.65 -0.73
CA ALA A 350 -13.45 -4.59 -0.75
C ALA A 350 -14.02 -4.60 -2.18
N PHE A 351 -13.31 -3.99 -3.13
CA PHE A 351 -13.68 -4.05 -4.55
C PHE A 351 -13.58 -5.48 -5.13
N LEU A 352 -12.71 -6.33 -4.56
CA LEU A 352 -12.66 -7.75 -4.87
C LEU A 352 -13.76 -8.56 -4.16
N ALA A 353 -14.58 -7.95 -3.31
CA ALA A 353 -15.72 -8.61 -2.66
C ALA A 353 -17.05 -8.40 -3.43
N GLY A 354 -17.07 -7.63 -4.52
CA GLY A 354 -18.25 -7.46 -5.36
C GLY A 354 -19.32 -6.50 -4.81
N LYS A 355 -19.00 -5.71 -3.78
CA LYS A 355 -19.79 -4.50 -3.47
C LYS A 355 -19.18 -3.34 -4.25
N THR A 356 -19.61 -3.19 -5.49
CA THR A 356 -19.57 -1.89 -6.17
C THR A 356 -20.66 -1.05 -5.55
N GLU A 357 -20.28 0.02 -4.84
CA GLU A 357 -21.13 1.21 -4.74
C GLU A 357 -21.19 1.91 -6.09
#